data_AF-A0A8J5VX34-F1
#
_entry.id   AF-A0A8J5VX34-F1
#
_cell.length_a   1.000
_cell.length_b   1.000
_cell.length_c   1.000
_cell.angle_alpha   90.00
_cell.angle_beta   90.00
_cell.angle_gamma   90.00
#
_symmetry.space_group_name_H-M   'P 1'
#
loop_
_entity.id
_entity.type
_entity.pdbx_description
1 polymer ?
#
loop_
_entity_poly.entity_id
_entity_poly.type
_entity_poly.pdbx_seq_one_letter_code
_entity_poly.pdbx_strand_id
1 'polypeptide(L)'
;MVDQAPYFLKMRRWWKGVDIFQKAYLLFPVHAEFLKQEWSYLNEPGSLEGFHLHGSVRRNLPRNICKKAIEVPQQENDYDCGLFVLYYMKRFIEEAPERLHEKDLSKFGKRWFQPEEASALRKELRALLLRLFEEAKYNSDMTEPASRERPFR
;
A
#
# COMPACT_ATOMS: atom_id res chain seq x y z
N MET A 1 30.97 -3.02 9.76
CA MET A 1 29.76 -2.40 9.19
C MET A 1 28.60 -2.77 10.11
N VAL A 2 28.21 -1.85 10.99
CA VAL A 2 27.23 -2.08 12.05
C VAL A 2 25.83 -1.91 11.46
N ASP A 3 25.16 -3.03 11.25
CA ASP A 3 23.79 -3.11 10.75
C ASP A 3 22.92 -3.63 11.92
N GLN A 4 22.68 -2.78 12.92
CA GLN A 4 21.96 -3.17 14.15
C GLN A 4 20.97 -2.09 14.63
N ALA A 5 20.24 -1.47 13.72
CA ALA A 5 18.99 -0.81 14.10
C ALA A 5 17.89 -1.89 14.17
N PRO A 6 17.19 -2.10 15.32
CA PRO A 6 16.12 -3.10 15.46
C PRO A 6 15.03 -3.01 14.39
N TYR A 7 14.81 -1.80 13.84
CA TYR A 7 13.89 -1.57 12.73
C TYR A 7 14.32 -2.23 11.42
N PHE A 8 15.62 -2.29 11.11
CA PHE A 8 16.10 -2.94 9.90
C PHE A 8 15.85 -4.45 9.93
N LEU A 9 15.93 -5.08 11.11
CA LEU A 9 15.56 -6.48 11.31
C LEU A 9 14.04 -6.71 11.16
N LYS A 10 13.21 -5.81 11.71
CA LYS A 10 11.74 -5.85 11.50
C LYS A 10 11.39 -5.68 10.02
N MET A 11 12.05 -4.74 9.33
CA MET A 11 11.86 -4.49 7.90
C MET A 11 12.31 -5.68 7.05
N ARG A 12 13.45 -6.31 7.38
CA ARG A 12 13.92 -7.54 6.73
C ARG A 12 12.94 -8.70 6.86
N ARG A 13 12.24 -8.81 8.00
CA ARG A 13 11.19 -9.82 8.17
C ARG A 13 9.99 -9.55 7.27
N TRP A 14 9.65 -8.28 7.04
CA TRP A 14 8.49 -7.87 6.25
C TRP A 14 8.59 -8.27 4.77
N TRP A 15 9.77 -8.19 4.15
CA TRP A 15 9.98 -8.67 2.77
C TRP A 15 10.60 -10.07 2.68
N LYS A 16 10.57 -10.86 3.75
CA LYS A 16 11.17 -12.20 3.72
C LYS A 16 10.43 -13.07 2.70
N GLY A 17 11.16 -13.56 1.69
CA GLY A 17 10.61 -14.36 0.59
C GLY A 17 10.14 -13.54 -0.62
N VAL A 18 10.30 -12.21 -0.60
CA VAL A 18 10.06 -11.33 -1.74
C VAL A 18 11.34 -10.57 -2.05
N ASP A 19 11.92 -10.80 -3.23
CA ASP A 19 13.02 -9.97 -3.72
C ASP A 19 12.46 -8.65 -4.28
N ILE A 20 12.51 -7.60 -3.47
CA ILE A 20 12.05 -6.26 -3.83
C ILE A 20 12.95 -5.58 -4.88
N PHE A 21 14.20 -6.03 -5.05
CA PHE A 21 15.13 -5.47 -6.03
C PHE A 21 14.88 -5.99 -7.45
N GLN A 22 14.11 -7.07 -7.58
CA GLN A 22 13.63 -7.60 -8.87
C GLN A 22 12.26 -7.05 -9.26
N LYS A 23 11.73 -6.08 -8.51
CA LYS A 23 10.45 -5.42 -8.83
C LYS A 23 10.73 -4.09 -9.51
N ALA A 24 10.11 -3.87 -10.68
CA ALA A 24 10.17 -2.58 -11.38
C ALA A 24 9.48 -1.46 -10.58
N TYR A 25 8.44 -1.81 -9.81
CA TYR A 25 7.64 -0.88 -9.04
C TYR A 25 7.39 -1.39 -7.62
N LEU A 26 7.48 -0.47 -6.66
CA LEU A 26 7.06 -0.66 -5.28
C LEU A 26 6.03 0.42 -4.94
N LEU A 27 4.83 0.01 -4.54
CA LEU A 27 3.73 0.90 -4.18
C LEU A 27 3.59 0.93 -2.66
N PHE A 28 3.64 2.13 -2.07
CA PHE A 28 3.50 2.33 -0.63
C PHE A 28 2.29 3.23 -0.34
N PRO A 29 1.13 2.66 0.04
CA PRO A 29 0.05 3.47 0.58
C PRO A 29 0.49 4.02 1.94
N VAL A 30 0.32 5.32 2.13
CA VAL A 30 0.78 6.01 3.34
C VAL A 30 -0.40 6.68 4.01
N HIS A 31 -0.60 6.37 5.29
CA HIS A 31 -1.54 7.09 6.15
C HIS A 31 -0.81 8.27 6.81
N ALA A 32 -1.03 9.49 6.30
CA ALA A 32 -0.25 10.66 6.70
C ALA A 32 -0.29 10.94 8.21
N GLU A 33 -1.44 10.75 8.84
CA GLU A 33 -1.59 11.03 10.28
C GLU A 33 -0.79 10.05 11.14
N PHE A 34 -0.71 8.79 10.71
CA PHE A 34 0.13 7.80 11.39
C PHE A 34 1.61 8.17 11.29
N LEU A 35 2.06 8.60 10.11
CA LEU A 35 3.45 9.04 9.94
C LEU A 35 3.79 10.28 10.76
N LYS A 36 2.88 11.24 10.90
CA LYS A 36 3.10 12.42 11.75
C LYS A 36 3.25 12.03 13.20
N GLN A 37 2.38 11.14 13.70
CA GLN A 37 2.42 10.66 15.07
C GLN A 37 3.71 9.89 15.35
N GLU A 38 4.08 8.92 14.50
CA GLU A 38 5.34 8.18 14.62
C GLU A 38 6.56 9.11 14.54
N TRP A 39 6.54 10.09 13.63
CA TRP A 39 7.62 11.08 13.53
C TRP A 39 7.72 11.92 14.80
N SER A 40 6.61 12.36 15.38
CA SER A 40 6.60 13.10 16.65
C SER A 40 7.18 12.26 17.78
N TYR A 41 6.70 11.02 17.95
CA TYR A 41 7.16 10.08 18.97
C TYR A 41 8.68 9.83 18.90
N LEU A 42 9.22 9.66 17.69
CA LEU A 42 10.66 9.43 17.48
C LEU A 42 11.53 10.67 17.76
N ASN A 43 10.94 11.87 17.79
CA ASN A 43 11.64 13.12 18.09
C ASN A 43 11.43 13.61 19.53
N GLU A 44 10.65 12.89 20.36
CA GLU A 44 10.50 13.23 21.77
C GLU A 44 11.79 12.94 22.57
N PRO A 45 12.29 13.90 23.36
CA PRO A 45 13.48 13.71 24.16
C PRO A 45 13.21 12.68 25.27
N GLY A 46 13.84 11.51 25.17
CA GLY A 46 13.74 10.42 26.15
C GLY A 46 13.15 9.12 25.62
N SER A 47 12.59 9.10 24.39
CA SER A 47 12.03 7.86 23.81
C SER A 47 13.09 6.88 23.29
N LEU A 48 14.39 7.21 23.38
CA LEU A 48 15.36 6.70 22.41
C LEU A 48 16.84 6.68 22.87
N GLU A 49 17.20 5.88 23.88
CA GLU A 49 18.63 5.55 24.14
C GLU A 49 19.26 4.64 23.05
N GLY A 50 18.57 4.34 21.95
CA GLY A 50 19.06 3.39 20.95
C GLY A 50 18.67 3.62 19.48
N PHE A 51 17.95 4.68 19.13
CA PHE A 51 17.51 4.87 17.73
C PHE A 51 17.92 6.21 17.14
N HIS A 52 19.21 6.35 16.86
CA HIS A 52 19.65 7.27 15.83
C HIS A 52 19.30 6.72 14.44
N LEU A 53 18.00 6.68 14.06
CA LEU A 53 17.62 6.87 12.65
C LEU A 53 17.82 8.36 12.33
N HIS A 54 19.09 8.75 12.43
CA HIS A 54 19.61 10.09 12.36
C HIS A 54 19.20 10.71 11.03
N GLY A 55 19.00 12.03 11.02
CA GLY A 55 18.78 12.83 9.80
C GLY A 55 19.85 12.65 8.70
N SER A 56 20.85 11.78 8.90
CA SER A 56 21.72 11.23 7.87
C SER A 56 21.00 10.35 6.84
N VAL A 57 19.90 9.66 7.13
CA VAL A 57 19.22 8.86 6.06
C VAL A 57 18.71 9.78 4.95
N ARG A 58 18.18 10.97 5.30
CA ARG A 58 17.83 12.01 4.32
C ARG A 58 19.05 12.58 3.60
N ARG A 59 20.20 12.71 4.29
CA ARG A 59 21.45 13.22 3.69
C ARG A 59 22.19 12.18 2.83
N ASN A 60 21.94 10.89 3.06
CA ASN A 60 22.62 9.76 2.44
C ASN A 60 21.69 8.91 1.58
N LEU A 61 20.54 9.45 1.13
CA LEU A 61 19.81 8.79 0.05
C LEU A 61 20.80 8.63 -1.12
N PRO A 62 20.97 7.41 -1.66
CA PRO A 62 21.85 7.19 -2.79
C PRO A 62 21.59 8.23 -3.88
N ARG A 63 22.64 8.84 -4.46
CA ARG A 63 22.51 9.92 -5.46
C ARG A 63 21.66 9.53 -6.69
N ASN A 64 21.38 8.25 -6.87
CA ASN A 64 20.57 7.65 -7.92
C ASN A 64 19.07 7.49 -7.55
N ILE A 65 18.62 7.89 -6.35
CA ILE A 65 17.18 7.92 -6.01
C ILE A 65 16.66 9.35 -6.22
N CYS A 66 15.96 9.55 -7.34
CA CYS A 66 15.30 10.81 -7.65
C CYS A 66 13.91 10.87 -6.99
N LYS A 67 13.60 12.00 -6.33
CA LYS A 67 12.27 12.27 -5.79
C LYS A 67 11.53 13.27 -6.69
N LYS A 68 10.34 12.90 -7.17
CA LYS A 68 9.45 13.79 -7.94
C LYS A 68 8.07 13.80 -7.30
N ALA A 69 7.52 14.99 -7.08
CA ALA A 69 6.12 15.15 -6.70
C ALA A 69 5.30 15.30 -8.00
N ILE A 70 4.25 14.50 -8.15
CA ILE A 70 3.35 14.52 -9.30
C ILE A 70 2.01 15.07 -8.83
N GLU A 71 1.49 16.07 -9.54
CA GLU A 71 0.13 16.55 -9.31
C GLU A 71 -0.86 15.56 -9.93
N VAL A 72 -1.78 15.05 -9.12
CA VAL A 72 -2.81 14.08 -9.54
C VAL A 72 -4.20 14.61 -9.17
N PRO A 73 -5.29 14.11 -9.77
CA PRO A 73 -6.65 14.56 -9.43
C PRO A 73 -6.89 14.36 -7.93
N GLN A 74 -7.39 15.37 -7.23
CA GLN A 74 -7.63 15.31 -5.78
C GLN A 74 -9.10 15.13 -5.50
N GLN A 75 -9.43 14.53 -4.35
CA GLN A 75 -10.78 14.54 -3.82
C GLN A 75 -11.14 15.91 -3.26
N GLU A 76 -12.43 16.21 -3.21
CA GLU A 76 -12.96 17.43 -2.58
C GLU A 76 -13.60 17.17 -1.21
N ASN A 77 -13.88 15.91 -0.88
CA ASN A 77 -14.43 15.51 0.41
C ASN A 77 -13.35 14.99 1.37
N ASP A 78 -13.73 14.66 2.61
CA ASP A 78 -12.83 14.21 3.68
C ASP A 78 -12.76 12.68 3.84
N TYR A 79 -13.53 11.91 3.05
CA TYR A 79 -13.71 10.46 3.27
C TYR A 79 -13.26 9.57 2.10
N ASP A 80 -12.87 10.12 0.95
CA ASP A 80 -12.49 9.36 -0.24
C ASP A 80 -10.99 9.05 -0.37
N CYS A 81 -10.16 9.39 0.64
CA CYS A 81 -8.70 9.35 0.48
C CYS A 81 -8.17 7.96 0.20
N GLY A 82 -8.77 6.95 0.84
CA GLY A 82 -8.50 5.55 0.55
C GLY A 82 -8.91 5.14 -0.87
N LEU A 83 -10.05 5.65 -1.38
CA LEU A 83 -10.51 5.34 -2.73
C LEU A 83 -9.61 5.95 -3.79
N PHE A 84 -9.19 7.21 -3.62
CA PHE A 84 -8.24 7.84 -4.53
C PHE A 84 -6.90 7.11 -4.52
N VAL A 85 -6.38 6.70 -3.35
CA VAL A 85 -5.16 5.89 -3.25
C VAL A 85 -5.28 4.58 -4.02
N LEU A 86 -6.39 3.85 -3.83
CA LEU A 86 -6.64 2.60 -4.55
C LEU A 86 -6.79 2.83 -6.06
N TYR A 87 -7.46 3.91 -6.45
CA TYR A 87 -7.66 4.25 -7.86
C TYR A 87 -6.36 4.65 -8.54
N TYR A 88 -5.48 5.42 -7.88
CA TYR A 88 -4.12 5.70 -8.37
C TYR A 88 -3.35 4.41 -8.61
N MET A 89 -3.39 3.47 -7.65
CA MET A 89 -2.68 2.20 -7.79
C MET A 89 -3.23 1.37 -8.94
N LYS A 90 -4.56 1.26 -9.06
CA LYS A 90 -5.23 0.55 -10.14
C LYS A 90 -4.79 1.10 -11.50
N ARG A 91 -4.98 2.41 -11.72
CA ARG A 91 -4.61 3.07 -12.99
C ARG A 91 -3.12 3.00 -13.27
N PHE A 92 -2.29 3.17 -12.25
CA PHE A 92 -0.84 3.04 -12.41
C PHE A 92 -0.46 1.63 -12.84
N ILE A 93 -1.01 0.59 -12.23
CA ILE A 93 -0.73 -0.81 -12.63
C ILE A 93 -1.19 -1.07 -14.08
N GLU A 94 -2.31 -0.49 -14.49
CA GLU A 94 -2.87 -0.65 -15.84
C GLU A 94 -2.08 0.12 -16.92
N GLU A 95 -1.50 1.27 -16.58
CA GLU A 95 -0.91 2.21 -17.56
C GLU A 95 0.61 2.37 -17.46
N ALA A 96 1.24 1.90 -16.37
CA ALA A 96 2.66 2.08 -16.17
C ALA A 96 3.47 1.32 -17.23
N PRO A 97 4.50 1.96 -17.81
CA PRO A 97 5.42 1.28 -18.72
C PRO A 97 6.20 0.19 -17.96
N GLU A 98 6.86 -0.73 -18.65
CA GLU A 98 7.75 -1.69 -17.98
C GLU A 98 8.92 -0.99 -17.25
N ARG A 99 9.41 0.12 -17.81
CA ARG A 99 10.41 1.01 -17.22
C ARG A 99 9.94 2.45 -17.25
N LEU A 100 9.91 3.09 -16.09
CA LEU A 100 9.45 4.47 -15.94
C LEU A 100 10.57 5.45 -16.27
N HIS A 101 10.34 6.30 -17.27
CA HIS A 101 11.21 7.42 -17.61
C HIS A 101 10.55 8.75 -17.24
N GLU A 102 11.33 9.84 -17.14
CA GLU A 102 10.76 11.15 -16.77
C GLU A 102 9.69 11.63 -17.77
N LYS A 103 9.84 11.31 -19.05
CA LYS A 103 8.84 11.60 -20.09
C LYS A 103 7.51 10.88 -19.89
N ASP A 104 7.50 9.73 -19.19
CA ASP A 104 6.27 8.98 -18.93
C ASP A 104 5.47 9.61 -17.79
N LEU A 105 6.13 10.38 -16.91
CA LEU A 105 5.47 11.05 -15.78
C LEU A 105 4.46 12.11 -16.23
N SER A 106 4.62 12.69 -17.42
CA SER A 106 3.66 13.66 -17.95
C SER A 106 2.29 13.06 -18.27
N LYS A 107 2.19 11.72 -18.34
CA LYS A 107 0.91 11.01 -18.48
C LYS A 107 0.08 11.10 -17.20
N PHE A 108 0.77 11.21 -16.06
CA PHE A 108 0.16 11.37 -14.75
C PHE A 108 0.05 12.87 -14.44
N GLY A 109 -1.18 13.35 -14.25
CA GLY A 109 -1.43 14.78 -14.10
C GLY A 109 -2.79 15.08 -13.47
N LYS A 110 -3.10 16.37 -13.26
CA LYS A 110 -4.42 16.81 -12.75
C LYS A 110 -5.62 16.32 -13.58
N ARG A 111 -5.40 15.93 -14.83
CA ARG A 111 -6.43 15.39 -15.74
C ARG A 111 -6.26 13.89 -16.01
N TRP A 112 -5.56 13.17 -15.14
CA TRP A 112 -5.31 11.73 -15.33
C TRP A 112 -6.62 10.93 -15.33
N PHE A 113 -7.58 11.35 -14.51
CA PHE A 113 -8.94 10.84 -14.46
C PHE A 113 -9.86 11.88 -13.80
N GLN A 114 -11.16 11.68 -13.90
CA GLN A 114 -12.17 12.51 -13.22
C GLN A 114 -12.37 12.04 -11.76
N PRO A 115 -12.46 12.94 -10.77
CA PRO A 115 -12.66 12.59 -9.35
C PRO A 115 -13.83 11.63 -9.09
N GLU A 116 -14.88 11.69 -9.92
CA GLU A 116 -16.05 10.82 -9.85
C GLU A 116 -15.71 9.36 -10.15
N GLU A 117 -14.72 9.09 -11.00
CA GLU A 117 -14.25 7.73 -11.30
C GLU A 117 -13.65 7.08 -10.05
N ALA A 118 -12.80 7.80 -9.33
CA ALA A 118 -12.24 7.32 -8.06
C ALA A 118 -13.32 7.17 -6.98
N SER A 119 -14.28 8.10 -6.94
CA SER A 119 -15.39 8.04 -5.97
C SER A 119 -16.34 6.86 -6.24
N ALA A 120 -16.57 6.53 -7.52
CA ALA A 120 -17.39 5.41 -7.96
C ALA A 120 -16.82 4.05 -7.52
N LEU A 121 -15.51 3.97 -7.30
CA LEU A 121 -14.82 2.78 -6.80
C LEU A 121 -15.44 2.26 -5.49
N ARG A 122 -16.06 3.12 -4.67
CA ARG A 122 -16.81 2.70 -3.48
C ARG A 122 -17.88 1.65 -3.80
N LYS A 123 -18.69 1.93 -4.84
CA LYS A 123 -19.80 1.05 -5.24
C LYS A 123 -19.26 -0.24 -5.83
N GLU A 124 -18.23 -0.13 -6.66
CA GLU A 124 -17.55 -1.28 -7.28
C GLU A 124 -16.94 -2.22 -6.23
N LEU A 125 -16.16 -1.67 -5.28
CA LEU A 125 -15.56 -2.44 -4.19
C LEU A 125 -16.62 -3.11 -3.33
N ARG A 126 -17.71 -2.40 -3.01
CA ARG A 126 -18.81 -2.98 -2.23
C ARG A 126 -19.43 -4.18 -2.96
N ALA A 127 -19.73 -4.04 -4.26
CA ALA A 127 -20.31 -5.10 -5.05
C ALA A 127 -19.36 -6.31 -5.18
N LEU A 128 -18.07 -6.05 -5.43
CA LEU A 128 -17.02 -7.07 -5.47
C LEU A 128 -16.91 -7.83 -4.15
N LEU A 129 -16.85 -7.12 -3.02
CA LEU A 129 -16.74 -7.74 -1.69
C LEU A 129 -17.96 -8.60 -1.36
N LEU A 130 -19.17 -8.10 -1.60
CA LEU A 130 -20.40 -8.87 -1.37
C LEU A 130 -20.40 -10.18 -2.15
N ARG A 131 -20.07 -10.11 -3.45
CA ARG A 131 -19.97 -11.30 -4.29
C ARG A 131 -18.90 -12.28 -3.80
N LEU A 132 -17.70 -11.80 -3.48
CA LEU A 132 -16.62 -12.67 -2.96
C LEU A 132 -17.01 -13.35 -1.63
N PHE A 133 -17.75 -12.64 -0.76
CA PHE A 133 -18.23 -13.23 0.48
C PHE A 133 -19.32 -14.29 0.25
N GLU A 134 -20.19 -14.10 -0.73
CA GLU A 134 -21.19 -15.11 -1.12
C GLU A 134 -20.51 -16.36 -1.71
N GLU A 135 -19.57 -16.18 -2.65
CA GLU A 135 -18.78 -17.27 -3.24
C GLU A 135 -18.01 -18.06 -2.16
N ALA A 136 -17.41 -17.38 -1.19
CA ALA A 136 -16.68 -18.02 -0.10
C ALA A 136 -17.60 -18.89 0.80
N LYS A 137 -18.82 -18.43 1.08
CA LYS A 137 -19.81 -19.20 1.86
C LYS A 137 -20.30 -20.43 1.10
N TYR A 138 -20.60 -20.28 -0.19
CA TYR A 138 -21.02 -21.42 -1.01
C TYR A 138 -19.94 -22.50 -1.06
N ASN A 139 -18.67 -22.10 -1.20
CA ASN A 139 -17.55 -23.03 -1.24
C ASN A 139 -17.32 -23.72 0.11
N SER A 140 -17.58 -23.07 1.26
CA SER A 140 -17.49 -23.75 2.56
C SER A 140 -18.58 -24.80 2.75
N ASP A 141 -19.80 -24.54 2.29
CA ASP A 141 -20.94 -25.46 2.45
C ASP A 141 -20.80 -26.71 1.57
N MET A 142 -20.18 -26.60 0.39
CA MET A 142 -19.91 -27.74 -0.50
C MET A 142 -18.76 -28.64 -0.03
N THR A 143 -17.99 -28.20 0.97
CA THR A 143 -16.84 -28.96 1.51
C THR A 143 -17.16 -29.69 2.82
N GLU A 144 -18.37 -29.54 3.38
CA GLU A 144 -18.84 -30.41 4.47
C GLU A 144 -19.31 -31.76 3.90
N PRO A 145 -18.67 -32.91 4.24
CA PRO A 145 -19.16 -34.20 3.79
C PRO A 145 -20.48 -34.52 4.51
N ALA A 146 -21.54 -34.73 3.74
CA ALA A 146 -22.76 -35.36 4.20
C ALA A 146 -22.46 -36.80 4.67
N SER A 147 -22.05 -36.97 5.93
CA SER A 147 -22.11 -38.27 6.59
C SER A 147 -22.07 -38.13 8.11
N ARG A 148 -23.18 -38.53 8.75
CA ARG A 148 -23.23 -39.51 9.84
C ARG A 148 -24.69 -39.73 10.23
N GLU A 149 -25.40 -40.53 9.43
CA GLU A 149 -26.48 -41.33 10.00
C GLU A 149 -25.85 -42.25 11.05
N ARG A 150 -26.23 -42.06 12.31
CA ARG A 150 -25.82 -42.97 13.40
C ARG A 150 -26.68 -44.23 13.30
N PRO A 151 -26.12 -45.45 13.34
CA PRO A 151 -26.93 -46.64 13.48
C PRO A 151 -27.60 -46.62 14.85
N PHE A 152 -28.90 -46.90 14.87
CA PHE A 152 -29.67 -47.15 16.08
C PHE A 152 -29.06 -48.34 16.84
N ARG A 153 -28.89 -48.16 18.14
CA ARG A 153 -28.46 -49.20 19.07
C ARG A 153 -29.66 -49.78 19.79
#